data_AF-A0A933CYD0-F1
#
_entry.id   AF-A0A933CYD0-F1
#
_cell.length_a   1.000
_cell.length_b   1.000
_cell.length_c   1.000
_cell.angle_alpha   90.00
_cell.angle_beta   90.00
_cell.angle_gamma   90.00
#
_symmetry.space_group_name_H-M   'P 1'
#
loop_
_entity.id
_entity.type
_entity.pdbx_description
1 polymer ?
#
loop_
_entity_poly.entity_id
_entity_poly.type
_entity_poly.pdbx_seq_one_letter_code
_entity_poly.pdbx_strand_id
1 'polypeptide(L)'
;MPGRKPNKRELARMKAMSDLGQSPTAIAKRMGKSHNTVLKYLDSDVYNDPTISKMVERIREKEIEDLYLLGAKGRKRLHELVDKGDSKMIETIALVDRTFQQRRLLEGLSTQNINSLTAIVEAAARQRVSRDKGGANIRDSYEGKE
;
A
#
# COMPACT_ATOMS: atom_id res chain seq x y z
N MET A 1 -17.12 10.91 -20.20
CA MET A 1 -16.94 9.93 -21.29
C MET A 1 -17.36 8.56 -20.80
N PRO A 2 -18.51 8.00 -21.22
CA PRO A 2 -18.84 6.61 -20.90
C PRO A 2 -17.82 5.71 -21.59
N GLY A 3 -16.88 5.17 -20.82
CA GLY A 3 -15.79 4.36 -21.33
C GLY A 3 -16.29 3.03 -21.90
N ARG A 4 -15.59 2.52 -22.93
CA ARG A 4 -15.78 1.17 -23.46
C ARG A 4 -15.79 0.14 -22.33
N LYS A 5 -16.77 -0.78 -22.35
CA LYS A 5 -16.83 -1.93 -21.44
C LYS A 5 -15.48 -2.68 -21.43
N PRO A 6 -14.87 -2.92 -20.27
CA PRO A 6 -13.63 -3.66 -20.17
C PRO A 6 -13.76 -5.06 -20.78
N ASN A 7 -12.75 -5.50 -21.51
CA ASN A 7 -12.67 -6.88 -22.02
C ASN A 7 -12.23 -7.84 -20.90
N LYS A 8 -12.32 -9.17 -21.14
CA LYS A 8 -11.96 -10.20 -20.14
C LYS A 8 -10.53 -10.03 -19.60
N ARG A 9 -9.56 -9.63 -20.44
CA ARG A 9 -8.17 -9.38 -20.01
C ARG A 9 -8.06 -8.13 -19.14
N GLU A 10 -8.76 -7.06 -19.48
CA GLU A 10 -8.81 -5.84 -18.66
C GLU A 10 -9.45 -6.12 -17.30
N LEU A 11 -10.56 -6.87 -17.26
CA LEU A 11 -11.19 -7.31 -16.01
C LEU A 11 -10.22 -8.10 -15.14
N ALA A 12 -9.55 -9.10 -15.74
CA ALA A 12 -8.58 -9.91 -15.02
C ALA A 12 -7.41 -9.08 -14.46
N ARG A 13 -6.91 -8.10 -15.23
CA ARG A 13 -5.87 -7.17 -14.76
C ARG A 13 -6.37 -6.28 -13.62
N MET A 14 -7.58 -5.74 -13.70
CA MET A 14 -8.18 -4.92 -12.64
C MET A 14 -8.19 -5.70 -11.32
N LYS A 15 -8.70 -6.93 -11.36
CA LYS A 15 -8.82 -7.78 -10.18
C LYS A 15 -7.46 -8.19 -9.64
N ALA A 16 -6.54 -8.62 -10.51
CA ALA A 16 -5.18 -8.97 -10.08
C ALA A 16 -4.47 -7.80 -9.39
N MET A 17 -4.58 -6.57 -9.91
CA MET A 17 -3.98 -5.39 -9.27
C MET A 17 -4.63 -5.05 -7.93
N SER A 18 -5.95 -5.20 -7.83
CA SER A 18 -6.68 -5.01 -6.58
C SER A 18 -6.25 -6.02 -5.52
N ASP A 19 -6.11 -7.29 -5.91
CA ASP A 19 -5.70 -8.36 -5.00
C ASP A 19 -4.23 -8.23 -4.57
N LEU A 20 -3.40 -7.57 -5.38
CA LEU A 20 -2.03 -7.15 -5.03
C LEU A 20 -1.98 -5.87 -4.17
N GLY A 21 -3.13 -5.36 -3.73
CA GLY A 21 -3.23 -4.23 -2.81
C GLY A 21 -3.22 -2.83 -3.46
N GLN A 22 -3.38 -2.72 -4.79
CA GLN A 22 -3.49 -1.40 -5.43
C GLN A 22 -4.86 -0.77 -5.17
N SER A 23 -4.88 0.53 -4.89
CA SER A 23 -6.13 1.26 -4.71
C SER A 23 -6.89 1.42 -6.03
N PRO A 24 -8.23 1.52 -6.01
CA PRO A 24 -9.04 1.72 -7.22
C PRO A 24 -8.61 2.94 -8.03
N THR A 25 -8.15 4.01 -7.37
CA THR A 25 -7.61 5.22 -8.03
C THR A 25 -6.29 4.94 -8.75
N ALA A 26 -5.38 4.17 -8.14
CA ALA A 26 -4.12 3.78 -8.77
C ALA A 26 -4.37 2.89 -10.00
N ILE A 27 -5.30 1.94 -9.88
CA ILE A 27 -5.73 1.05 -10.97
C ILE A 27 -6.34 1.88 -12.12
N ALA A 28 -7.24 2.81 -11.80
CA ALA A 28 -7.88 3.69 -12.78
C ALA A 28 -6.83 4.50 -13.59
N LYS A 29 -5.86 5.10 -12.89
CA LYS A 29 -4.75 5.83 -13.52
C LYS A 29 -3.91 4.92 -14.43
N ARG A 30 -3.58 3.71 -13.96
CA ARG A 30 -2.73 2.77 -14.71
C ARG A 30 -3.42 2.20 -15.95
N MET A 31 -4.75 2.08 -15.92
CA MET A 31 -5.54 1.51 -17.02
C MET A 31 -6.19 2.54 -17.94
N GLY A 32 -6.07 3.85 -17.63
CA GLY A 32 -6.79 4.89 -18.37
C GLY A 32 -8.31 4.73 -18.28
N LYS A 33 -8.82 4.29 -17.13
CA LYS A 33 -10.25 4.13 -16.85
C LYS A 33 -10.69 5.11 -15.78
N SER A 34 -11.99 5.38 -15.68
CA SER A 34 -12.52 6.19 -14.59
C SER A 34 -12.56 5.40 -13.29
N HIS A 35 -12.37 6.09 -12.16
CA HIS A 35 -12.44 5.49 -10.81
C HIS A 35 -13.75 4.71 -10.59
N ASN A 36 -14.89 5.29 -10.96
CA ASN A 36 -16.20 4.66 -10.83
C ASN A 36 -16.34 3.39 -11.68
N THR A 37 -15.67 3.32 -12.83
CA THR A 37 -15.65 2.11 -13.66
C THR A 37 -14.89 1.00 -12.94
N VAL A 38 -13.74 1.32 -12.34
CA VAL A 38 -12.95 0.33 -11.60
C VAL A 38 -13.73 -0.19 -10.40
N LEU A 39 -14.33 0.68 -9.58
CA LEU A 39 -15.18 0.26 -8.45
C LEU A 39 -16.32 -0.65 -8.91
N LYS A 40 -17.08 -0.21 -9.91
CA LYS A 40 -18.22 -0.98 -10.45
C LYS A 40 -17.83 -2.40 -10.85
N TYR A 41 -16.68 -2.57 -11.50
CA TYR A 41 -16.26 -3.89 -11.97
C TYR A 41 -15.61 -4.73 -10.88
N LEU A 42 -14.83 -4.12 -9.96
CA LEU A 42 -14.24 -4.83 -8.83
C LEU A 42 -15.30 -5.48 -7.92
N ASP A 43 -16.46 -4.84 -7.76
CA ASP A 43 -17.58 -5.33 -6.95
C ASP A 43 -18.54 -6.25 -7.73
N SER A 44 -18.26 -6.54 -9.00
CA SER A 44 -19.19 -7.31 -9.85
C SER A 44 -18.90 -8.81 -9.89
N ASP A 45 -19.96 -9.61 -10.08
CA ASP A 45 -19.90 -11.08 -10.17
C ASP A 45 -19.22 -11.62 -11.44
N VAL A 46 -18.71 -10.75 -12.31
CA VAL A 46 -18.00 -11.16 -13.55
C VAL A 46 -16.77 -12.03 -13.26
N TYR A 47 -16.22 -11.95 -12.06
CA TYR A 47 -15.07 -12.75 -11.64
C TYR A 47 -15.41 -14.19 -11.25
N ASN A 48 -16.71 -14.52 -11.12
CA ASN A 48 -17.15 -15.90 -10.92
C ASN A 48 -17.02 -16.75 -12.20
N ASP A 49 -16.79 -16.14 -13.37
CA ASP A 49 -16.42 -16.86 -14.60
C ASP A 49 -15.06 -17.55 -14.41
N PRO A 50 -14.99 -18.91 -14.46
CA PRO A 50 -13.73 -19.64 -14.29
C PRO A 50 -12.63 -19.22 -15.27
N THR A 51 -13.02 -18.72 -16.44
CA THR A 51 -12.11 -18.22 -17.47
C THR A 51 -11.39 -16.96 -17.01
N ILE A 52 -12.13 -16.05 -16.37
CA ILE A 52 -11.58 -14.79 -15.85
C ILE A 52 -10.76 -15.09 -14.59
N SER A 53 -11.25 -15.96 -13.70
CA SER A 53 -10.51 -16.36 -12.49
C SER A 53 -9.12 -16.93 -12.81
N LYS A 54 -9.03 -17.88 -13.76
CA LYS A 54 -7.73 -18.43 -14.21
C LYS A 54 -6.81 -17.37 -14.80
N MET A 55 -7.37 -16.37 -15.49
CA MET A 55 -6.56 -15.24 -15.99
C MET A 55 -6.05 -14.36 -14.86
N VAL A 56 -6.86 -14.12 -13.81
CA VAL A 56 -6.45 -13.35 -12.62
C VAL A 56 -5.30 -14.07 -11.92
N GLU A 57 -5.44 -15.36 -11.66
CA GLU A 57 -4.41 -16.19 -11.02
C GLU A 57 -3.09 -16.13 -11.79
N ARG A 58 -3.13 -16.37 -13.11
CA ARG A 58 -1.93 -16.34 -13.95
C ARG A 58 -1.26 -14.97 -14.01
N ILE A 59 -2.04 -13.89 -13.97
CA ILE A 59 -1.47 -12.53 -13.90
C ILE A 59 -0.80 -12.33 -12.54
N ARG A 60 -1.46 -12.74 -11.45
CA ARG A 60 -0.95 -12.60 -10.10
C ARG A 60 0.35 -13.38 -9.90
N GLU A 61 0.39 -14.64 -10.33
CA GLU A 61 1.59 -15.49 -10.25
C GLU A 61 2.79 -14.84 -10.95
N LYS A 62 2.60 -14.34 -12.17
CA LYS A 62 3.66 -13.64 -12.91
C LYS A 62 4.15 -12.38 -12.22
N GLU A 63 3.24 -11.59 -11.65
CA GLU A 63 3.62 -10.38 -10.90
C GLU A 63 4.40 -10.75 -9.62
N ILE A 64 4.02 -11.84 -8.94
CA ILE A 64 4.74 -12.36 -7.77
C ILE A 64 6.15 -12.85 -8.17
N GLU A 65 6.27 -13.59 -9.27
CA GLU A 65 7.56 -14.04 -9.80
C GLU A 65 8.48 -12.85 -10.16
N ASP A 66 7.95 -11.83 -10.83
CA ASP A 66 8.71 -10.63 -11.17
C ASP A 66 9.13 -9.86 -9.92
N LEU A 67 8.24 -9.71 -8.93
CA LEU A 67 8.56 -9.10 -7.64
C LEU A 67 9.68 -9.84 -6.92
N TYR A 68 9.66 -11.18 -6.94
CA TYR A 68 10.73 -12.00 -6.36
C TYR A 68 12.08 -11.76 -7.06
N LEU A 69 12.09 -11.76 -8.39
CA LEU A 69 13.27 -11.52 -9.21
C LEU A 69 13.84 -10.11 -8.99
N LEU A 70 12.97 -9.09 -8.98
CA LEU A 70 13.36 -7.71 -8.71
C LEU A 70 13.94 -7.53 -7.31
N GLY A 71 13.33 -8.16 -6.30
CA GLY A 71 13.84 -8.14 -4.93
C GLY A 71 15.21 -8.79 -4.81
N ALA A 72 15.43 -9.93 -5.48
CA ALA A 72 16.74 -10.60 -5.51
C ALA A 72 17.81 -9.72 -6.19
N LYS A 73 17.49 -9.13 -7.35
CA LYS A 73 18.38 -8.21 -8.07
C LYS A 73 18.72 -6.96 -7.24
N GLY A 74 17.73 -6.38 -6.58
CA GLY A 74 17.91 -5.20 -5.75
C GLY A 74 18.85 -5.45 -4.56
N ARG A 75 18.68 -6.57 -3.86
CA ARG A 75 19.60 -6.97 -2.77
C ARG A 75 21.02 -7.23 -3.27
N LYS A 76 21.17 -7.95 -4.39
CA LYS A 76 22.48 -8.16 -5.00
C LYS A 76 23.17 -6.83 -5.32
N ARG A 77 22.43 -5.89 -5.90
CA ARG A 77 22.97 -4.55 -6.19
C ARG A 77 23.36 -3.78 -4.94
N LEU A 78 22.59 -3.88 -3.85
CA LEU A 78 22.97 -3.27 -2.57
C LEU A 78 24.29 -3.82 -2.05
N HIS A 79 24.50 -5.14 -2.08
CA HIS A 79 25.78 -5.74 -1.72
C HIS A 79 26.93 -5.20 -2.59
N GLU A 80 26.75 -5.17 -3.91
CA GLU A 80 27.77 -4.64 -4.83
C GLU A 80 28.13 -3.17 -4.56
N LEU A 81 27.15 -2.33 -4.20
CA LEU A 81 27.40 -0.91 -3.90
C LEU A 81 28.18 -0.75 -2.59
N VAL A 82 27.85 -1.55 -1.57
CA VAL A 82 28.55 -1.56 -0.28
C VAL A 82 29.99 -2.05 -0.46
N ASP A 83 30.19 -3.16 -1.17
CA ASP A 83 31.52 -3.75 -1.38
C ASP A 83 32.46 -2.82 -2.15
N LYS A 84 31.91 -1.99 -3.05
CA LYS A 84 32.68 -1.03 -3.87
C LYS A 84 32.92 0.31 -3.19
N GLY A 85 32.27 0.59 -2.06
CA GLY A 85 32.27 1.91 -1.44
C GLY A 85 31.59 3.01 -2.28
N ASP A 86 30.86 2.64 -3.33
CA ASP A 86 30.16 3.57 -4.25
C ASP A 86 28.70 3.75 -3.81
N SER A 87 28.49 3.98 -2.50
CA SER A 87 27.16 4.15 -1.95
C SER A 87 26.72 5.62 -2.04
N LYS A 88 26.20 6.03 -3.19
CA LYS A 88 25.42 7.27 -3.26
C LYS A 88 24.23 7.14 -2.30
N MET A 89 24.25 7.93 -1.24
CA MET A 89 23.36 7.77 -0.09
C MET A 89 21.88 7.74 -0.48
N ILE A 90 21.44 8.68 -1.33
CA ILE A 90 20.03 8.79 -1.77
C ILE A 90 19.59 7.57 -2.58
N GLU A 91 20.40 7.14 -3.56
CA GLU A 91 20.08 6.00 -4.43
C GLU A 91 20.04 4.70 -3.62
N THR A 92 20.96 4.55 -2.67
CA THR A 92 21.05 3.38 -1.80
C THR A 92 19.83 3.29 -0.89
N ILE A 93 19.43 4.41 -0.25
CA ILE A 93 18.23 4.47 0.59
C ILE A 93 16.98 4.13 -0.23
N ALA A 94 16.84 4.69 -1.43
CA ALA A 94 15.71 4.39 -2.31
C ALA A 94 15.65 2.91 -2.71
N LEU A 95 16.79 2.27 -2.95
CA LEU A 95 16.87 0.85 -3.27
C LEU A 95 16.56 -0.04 -2.06
N VAL A 96 17.03 0.33 -0.85
CA VAL A 96 16.67 -0.35 0.41
C VAL A 96 15.16 -0.28 0.66
N ASP A 97 14.57 0.90 0.58
CA ASP A 97 13.12 1.08 0.79
C ASP A 97 12.31 0.27 -0.23
N ARG A 98 12.68 0.31 -1.51
CA ARG A 98 12.01 -0.47 -2.56
C ARG A 98 12.12 -1.97 -2.33
N THR A 99 13.30 -2.49 -1.98
CA THR A 99 13.49 -3.93 -1.72
C THR A 99 12.76 -4.39 -0.47
N PHE A 100 12.66 -3.54 0.55
CA PHE A 100 11.88 -3.78 1.75
C PHE A 100 10.37 -3.84 1.46
N GLN A 101 9.84 -2.87 0.71
CA GLN A 101 8.43 -2.87 0.30
C GLN A 101 8.07 -4.10 -0.54
N GLN A 102 8.92 -4.49 -1.49
CA GLN A 102 8.74 -5.70 -2.30
C GLN A 102 8.70 -6.97 -1.44
N ARG A 103 9.57 -7.07 -0.43
CA ARG A 103 9.55 -8.20 0.52
C ARG A 103 8.24 -8.26 1.30
N ARG A 104 7.76 -7.12 1.81
CA ARG A 104 6.49 -7.05 2.54
C ARG A 104 5.28 -7.41 1.66
N LEU A 105 5.31 -7.06 0.37
CA LEU A 105 4.30 -7.50 -0.59
C LEU A 105 4.27 -9.03 -0.72
N LEU A 106 5.44 -9.66 -0.84
CA LEU A 106 5.56 -11.13 -0.93
C LEU A 106 5.14 -11.84 0.36
N GLU A 107 5.38 -11.24 1.53
CA GLU A 107 4.98 -11.77 2.83
C GLU A 107 3.48 -11.53 3.16
N GLY A 108 2.73 -10.87 2.26
CA GLY A 108 1.32 -10.51 2.51
C GLY A 108 1.13 -9.37 3.53
N LEU A 109 2.22 -8.71 3.95
CA LEU A 109 2.26 -7.66 4.97
C LEU A 109 2.18 -6.24 4.36
N SER A 110 1.88 -6.13 3.08
CA SER A 110 1.84 -4.87 2.32
C SER A 110 0.75 -3.90 2.81
N THR A 111 -0.39 -4.40 3.26
CA THR A 111 -1.55 -3.58 3.65
C THR A 111 -1.58 -3.25 5.14
N GLN A 112 -0.79 -3.94 5.97
CA GLN A 112 -0.78 -3.68 7.41
C GLN A 112 -0.21 -2.30 7.74
N ASN A 113 0.73 -1.78 6.96
CA ASN A 113 1.51 -0.61 7.38
C ASN A 113 0.73 0.72 7.41
N ILE A 114 -0.22 0.96 6.50
CA ILE A 114 -0.96 2.24 6.47
C ILE A 114 -1.95 2.31 7.63
N ASN A 115 -2.73 1.25 7.86
CA ASN A 115 -3.70 1.25 8.96
C ASN A 115 -3.02 1.24 10.34
N SER A 116 -1.89 0.54 10.48
CA SER A 116 -1.12 0.55 11.73
C SER A 116 -0.47 1.92 12.00
N LEU A 117 0.11 2.58 11.00
CA LEU A 117 0.68 3.93 11.18
C LEU A 117 -0.40 4.96 11.49
N THR A 118 -1.53 4.94 10.78
CA THR A 118 -2.66 5.83 11.08
C THR A 118 -3.20 5.58 12.49
N ALA A 119 -3.34 4.33 12.91
CA ALA A 119 -3.76 3.98 14.27
C ALA A 119 -2.76 4.45 15.34
N ILE A 120 -1.45 4.34 15.09
CA ILE A 120 -0.40 4.84 16.00
C ILE A 120 -0.43 6.37 16.07
N VAL A 121 -0.58 7.06 14.93
CA VAL A 121 -0.67 8.53 14.87
C VAL A 121 -1.93 9.03 15.58
N GLU A 122 -3.08 8.38 15.36
CA GLU A 122 -4.32 8.69 16.06
C GLU A 122 -4.22 8.43 17.56
N ALA A 123 -3.61 7.31 17.97
CA ALA A 123 -3.39 7.00 19.39
C ALA A 123 -2.48 8.04 20.06
N ALA A 124 -1.39 8.44 19.40
CA ALA A 124 -0.49 9.48 19.89
C ALA A 124 -1.16 10.86 19.96
N ALA A 125 -2.01 11.21 18.98
CA ALA A 125 -2.78 12.44 18.99
C ALA A 125 -3.81 12.48 20.13
N ARG A 126 -4.52 11.37 20.38
CA ARG A 126 -5.47 11.25 21.50
C ARG A 126 -4.78 11.37 22.86
N GLN A 127 -3.60 10.77 23.02
CA GLN A 127 -2.81 10.89 24.26
C GLN A 127 -2.37 12.33 24.55
N ARG A 128 -1.99 13.11 23.53
CA ARG A 128 -1.67 14.54 23.71
C ARG A 128 -2.87 15.36 24.18
N VAL A 129 -4.04 15.17 23.56
CA VAL A 129 -5.28 15.85 23.96
C VAL A 129 -5.68 15.50 25.39
N SER A 130 -5.47 14.25 25.83
CA SER A 130 -5.75 13.84 27.22
C SER A 130 -4.78 14.47 28.23
N ARG A 131 -3.52 14.71 27.86
CA ARG A 131 -2.53 15.39 28.70
C ARG A 131 -2.81 16.88 28.85
N ASP A 132 -3.20 17.57 27.77
CA ASP A 132 -3.53 19.00 27.82
C ASP A 132 -4.80 19.29 28.63
N LYS A 133 -5.80 18.39 28.60
CA LYS A 133 -7.01 18.50 29.43
C LYS A 133 -6.79 18.19 30.91
N GLY A 134 -5.71 17.48 31.26
CA GLY A 134 -5.35 17.17 32.64
C GLY A 134 -4.62 18.29 33.38
N GLY A 135 -4.13 19.31 32.67
CA GLY A 135 -3.40 20.45 33.25
C GLY A 135 -4.27 21.64 33.66
N ALA A 136 -5.57 21.65 33.31
CA ALA A 136 -6.44 22.81 33.48
C ALA A 136 -7.20 22.88 34.83
N ASN A 137 -7.05 21.90 35.72
CA ASN A 137 -7.84 21.80 36.96
C ASN A 137 -7.05 21.96 38.27
N ILE A 138 -5.90 22.64 38.25
CA ILE A 138 -5.12 22.93 39.47
C ILE A 138 -4.82 24.44 39.55
N ARG A 139 -5.85 25.30 39.50
CA ARG A 139 -5.70 26.71 39.92
C ARG A 139 -6.84 27.29 40.76
N ASP A 140 -8.01 26.64 40.84
CA ASP A 140 -9.18 27.26 41.52
C ASP A 140 -9.45 26.73 42.95
N SER A 141 -8.43 26.32 43.71
CA SER A 141 -8.65 25.80 45.08
C SER A 141 -7.91 26.56 46.21
N TYR A 142 -7.33 27.72 45.93
CA TYR A 142 -6.71 28.56 46.97
C TYR A 142 -7.06 30.03 46.78
N GLU A 143 -8.30 30.42 47.06
CA GLU A 143 -8.64 31.79 47.47
C GLU A 143 -10.02 31.76 48.15
N GLY A 144 -10.08 32.06 49.45
CA GLY A 144 -11.34 32.19 50.20
C GLY A 144 -11.41 31.46 51.54
N LYS A 145 -10.41 31.64 52.42
CA LYS A 145 -10.64 31.62 53.86
C LYS A 145 -9.92 32.81 54.48
N GLU A 146 -10.68 33.88 54.66
CA GLU A 146 -10.64 34.79 55.82
C GLU A 146 -11.91 35.64 55.81
#